data_AF-H3GGD7-F1
#
_entry.id   AF-H3GGD7-F1
#
_cell.length_a   1.000
_cell.length_b   1.000
_cell.length_c   1.000
_cell.angle_alpha   90.00
_cell.angle_beta   90.00
_cell.angle_gamma   90.00
#
_symmetry.space_group_name_H-M   'P 1'
#
loop_
_entity.id
_entity.type
_entity.pdbx_description
1 polymer ?
#
loop_
_entity_poly.entity_id
_entity_poly.type
_entity_poly.pdbx_seq_one_letter_code
_entity_poly.pdbx_strand_id
1 'polypeptide(L)'
;MGVAFQTIGMIGSFVIASSLVPQMHKVYKTKSAKDISLRFQLLYCFGIGLILIYGFGEDLWPIYIPASVEELAGLVMLGMKLYYDRYGVKPGASGANDESHALELGSSPLTRRSETKFTGVTSTENEAMGPAFNILGLVDSFMISASLVPQIIKVYQTKRAKDLSRPFQLLYVAGLVLMVVYGLGESLWSIWIPVVIELAGGLTLQVMKFIYDRREAKQAVDQNHHDGDFNLDADALEGSNAAPFRLFLTPK
;
A
#
# COMPACT_ATOMS: atom_id res chain seq x y z
N MET A 1 -20.86 -21.21 -17.03
CA MET A 1 -19.50 -20.94 -16.53
C MET A 1 -19.69 -20.58 -15.07
N GLY A 2 -19.24 -21.26 -14.03
CA GLY A 2 -18.69 -22.59 -13.84
C GLY A 2 -17.95 -22.48 -12.52
N VAL A 3 -18.45 -23.07 -11.43
CA VAL A 3 -17.99 -22.92 -10.02
C VAL A 3 -16.47 -22.73 -9.83
N ALA A 4 -15.65 -23.30 -10.71
CA ALA A 4 -14.23 -23.02 -10.87
C ALA A 4 -13.86 -21.51 -10.93
N PHE A 5 -14.48 -20.70 -11.78
CA PHE A 5 -14.15 -19.27 -11.91
C PHE A 5 -14.51 -18.50 -10.64
N GLN A 6 -15.68 -18.76 -10.05
CA GLN A 6 -16.07 -18.18 -8.76
C GLN A 6 -15.08 -18.54 -7.64
N THR A 7 -14.58 -19.78 -7.65
CA THR A 7 -13.55 -20.22 -6.71
C THR A 7 -12.23 -19.47 -6.92
N ILE A 8 -11.82 -19.26 -8.18
CA ILE A 8 -10.63 -18.47 -8.53
C ILE A 8 -10.79 -17.02 -8.05
N GLY A 9 -11.96 -16.41 -8.27
CA GLY A 9 -12.26 -15.05 -7.81
C GLY A 9 -12.14 -14.93 -6.29
N MET A 10 -12.79 -15.83 -5.53
CA MET A 10 -12.70 -15.83 -4.07
C MET A 10 -11.26 -16.01 -3.58
N ILE A 11 -10.52 -17.00 -4.13
CA ILE A 11 -9.11 -17.20 -3.78
C ILE A 11 -8.29 -15.95 -4.09
N GLY A 12 -8.52 -15.32 -5.26
CA GLY A 12 -7.91 -14.06 -5.64
C GLY A 12 -8.12 -12.96 -4.60
N SER A 13 -9.37 -12.70 -4.20
CA SER A 13 -9.70 -11.70 -3.18
C SER A 13 -9.04 -12.00 -1.83
N PHE A 14 -9.05 -13.27 -1.39
CA PHE A 14 -8.41 -13.66 -0.14
C PHE A 14 -6.89 -13.50 -0.19
N VAL A 15 -6.26 -13.81 -1.33
CA VAL A 15 -4.83 -13.60 -1.53
C VAL A 15 -4.49 -12.11 -1.46
N ILE A 16 -5.29 -11.24 -2.11
CA ILE A 16 -5.15 -9.77 -2.03
C ILE A 16 -5.26 -9.30 -0.58
N ALA A 17 -6.33 -9.66 0.13
CA ALA A 17 -6.52 -9.28 1.53
C ALA A 17 -5.36 -9.78 2.42
N SER A 18 -4.91 -11.02 2.22
CA SER A 18 -3.79 -11.61 2.99
C SER A 18 -2.46 -10.90 2.72
N SER A 19 -2.28 -10.29 1.53
CA SER A 19 -1.06 -9.57 1.17
C SER A 19 -0.80 -8.37 2.08
N LEU A 20 -1.84 -7.77 2.65
CA LEU A 20 -1.69 -6.64 3.57
C LEU A 20 -0.98 -7.04 4.87
N VAL A 21 -1.05 -8.31 5.28
CA VAL A 21 -0.40 -8.82 6.49
C VAL A 21 1.13 -8.63 6.47
N PRO A 22 1.88 -9.11 5.45
CA PRO A 22 3.31 -8.86 5.38
C PRO A 22 3.67 -7.38 5.17
N GLN A 23 2.77 -6.55 4.64
CA GLN A 23 2.97 -5.10 4.55
C GLN A 23 2.88 -4.45 5.93
N MET A 24 1.82 -4.74 6.69
CA MET A 24 1.64 -4.27 8.05
C MET A 24 2.79 -4.74 8.95
N HIS A 25 3.17 -6.01 8.86
CA HIS A 25 4.31 -6.53 9.63
C HIS A 25 5.62 -5.79 9.31
N LYS A 26 5.88 -5.46 8.03
CA LYS A 26 7.07 -4.70 7.63
C LYS A 26 7.07 -3.30 8.28
N VAL A 27 5.96 -2.57 8.19
CA VAL A 27 5.84 -1.22 8.80
C VAL A 27 5.95 -1.29 10.33
N TYR A 28 5.33 -2.30 10.95
CA TYR A 28 5.43 -2.49 12.39
C TYR A 28 6.87 -2.76 12.82
N LYS A 29 7.65 -3.51 12.02
CA LYS A 29 9.05 -3.81 12.32
C LYS A 29 9.98 -2.62 12.04
N THR A 30 9.76 -1.89 10.94
CA THR A 30 10.61 -0.73 10.58
C THR A 30 10.25 0.54 11.32
N LYS A 31 9.07 0.60 11.94
CA LYS A 31 8.52 1.81 12.59
C LYS A 31 8.50 3.02 11.65
N SER A 32 8.40 2.76 10.35
CA SER A 32 8.43 3.77 9.29
C SER A 32 7.45 3.38 8.19
N ALA A 33 6.67 4.36 7.74
CA ALA A 33 5.79 4.27 6.59
C ALA A 33 6.04 5.44 5.61
N LYS A 34 7.24 6.03 5.63
CA LYS A 34 7.56 7.28 4.92
C LYS A 34 7.41 7.13 3.41
N ASP A 35 7.77 5.97 2.87
CA ASP A 35 7.69 5.70 1.42
C ASP A 35 6.26 5.36 0.94
N ILE A 36 5.31 5.20 1.87
CA ILE A 36 3.91 4.90 1.58
C ILE A 36 3.14 6.22 1.48
N SER A 37 2.36 6.40 0.43
CA SER A 37 1.61 7.62 0.16
C SER A 37 0.33 7.66 0.99
N LEU A 38 0.13 8.74 1.75
CA LEU A 38 -1.10 8.94 2.51
C LEU A 38 -2.31 9.07 1.57
N ARG A 39 -2.13 9.76 0.43
CA ARG A 39 -3.17 9.94 -0.59
C ARG A 39 -3.59 8.61 -1.20
N PHE A 40 -2.63 7.72 -1.47
CA PHE A 40 -2.92 6.35 -1.90
C PHE A 40 -3.78 5.64 -0.86
N GLN A 41 -3.36 5.63 0.41
CA GLN A 41 -4.07 4.91 1.47
C GLN A 41 -5.50 5.42 1.66
N LEU A 42 -5.72 6.73 1.62
CA LEU A 42 -7.06 7.32 1.73
C LEU A 42 -7.95 6.96 0.54
N LEU A 43 -7.43 7.08 -0.69
CA LEU A 43 -8.18 6.71 -1.90
C LEU A 43 -8.48 5.22 -1.95
N TYR A 44 -7.54 4.39 -1.49
CA TYR A 44 -7.70 2.94 -1.43
C TYR A 44 -8.81 2.53 -0.45
N CYS A 45 -8.77 2.99 0.80
CA CYS A 45 -9.84 2.73 1.78
C CYS A 45 -11.19 3.28 1.31
N PHE A 46 -11.20 4.48 0.70
CA PHE A 46 -12.44 5.02 0.14
C PHE A 46 -12.97 4.14 -1.01
N GLY A 47 -12.10 3.57 -1.84
CA GLY A 47 -12.45 2.65 -2.93
C GLY A 47 -13.07 1.35 -2.44
N ILE A 48 -12.40 0.68 -1.51
CA ILE A 48 -12.94 -0.54 -0.90
C ILE A 48 -14.23 -0.24 -0.11
N GLY A 49 -14.34 0.93 0.51
CA GLY A 49 -15.58 1.41 1.13
C GLY A 49 -16.76 1.50 0.14
N LEU A 50 -16.53 1.96 -1.09
CA LEU A 50 -17.55 1.95 -2.15
C LEU A 50 -17.91 0.51 -2.58
N ILE A 51 -16.93 -0.38 -2.70
CA ILE A 51 -17.17 -1.81 -2.97
C ILE A 51 -18.06 -2.42 -1.89
N LEU A 52 -17.85 -2.08 -0.62
CA LEU A 52 -18.67 -2.58 0.48
C LEU A 52 -20.10 -2.08 0.40
N ILE A 53 -20.30 -0.79 0.12
CA ILE A 53 -21.65 -0.21 -0.05
C ILE A 53 -22.38 -0.93 -1.20
N TYR A 54 -21.70 -1.14 -2.33
CA TYR A 54 -22.23 -1.88 -3.46
C TYR A 54 -22.54 -3.35 -3.09
N GLY A 55 -21.57 -4.05 -2.49
CA GLY A 55 -21.68 -5.46 -2.18
C GLY A 55 -22.75 -5.78 -1.13
N PHE A 56 -22.90 -4.95 -0.10
CA PHE A 56 -24.00 -5.06 0.87
C PHE A 56 -25.36 -4.69 0.26
N GLY A 57 -25.41 -3.72 -0.66
CA GLY A 57 -26.65 -3.31 -1.32
C GLY A 57 -27.25 -4.39 -2.24
N GLU A 58 -26.39 -5.21 -2.84
CA GLU A 58 -26.77 -6.29 -3.78
C GLU A 58 -26.71 -7.70 -3.15
N ASP A 59 -26.50 -7.81 -1.83
CA ASP A 59 -26.36 -9.08 -1.09
C ASP A 59 -25.30 -10.05 -1.68
N LEU A 60 -24.22 -9.49 -2.25
CA LEU A 60 -23.16 -10.24 -2.93
C LEU A 60 -22.11 -10.76 -1.94
N TRP A 61 -22.47 -11.78 -1.16
CA TRP A 61 -21.62 -12.35 -0.11
C TRP A 61 -20.19 -12.76 -0.55
N PRO A 62 -19.93 -13.26 -1.78
CA PRO A 62 -18.57 -13.57 -2.21
C PRO A 62 -17.70 -12.33 -2.44
N ILE A 63 -18.30 -11.14 -2.56
CA ILE A 63 -17.63 -9.87 -2.81
C ILE A 63 -17.42 -9.12 -1.49
N TYR A 64 -18.49 -8.87 -0.71
CA TYR A 64 -18.38 -8.02 0.47
C TYR A 64 -17.65 -8.68 1.64
N ILE A 65 -17.64 -10.01 1.77
CA ILE A 65 -16.90 -10.70 2.85
C ILE A 65 -15.38 -10.48 2.73
N PRO A 66 -14.71 -10.83 1.62
CA PRO A 66 -13.29 -10.56 1.47
C PRO A 66 -12.98 -9.06 1.48
N ALA A 67 -13.82 -8.22 0.86
CA ALA A 67 -13.66 -6.77 0.91
C ALA A 67 -13.74 -6.21 2.34
N SER A 68 -14.52 -6.81 3.24
CA SER A 68 -14.61 -6.37 4.64
C SER A 68 -13.32 -6.66 5.41
N VAL A 69 -12.71 -7.82 5.15
CA VAL A 69 -11.41 -8.19 5.72
C VAL A 69 -10.32 -7.27 5.20
N GLU A 70 -10.38 -6.95 3.90
CA GLU A 70 -9.45 -6.05 3.25
C GLU A 70 -9.58 -4.61 3.76
N GLU A 71 -10.80 -4.09 3.91
CA GLU A 71 -11.05 -2.75 4.45
C GLU A 71 -10.53 -2.63 5.88
N LEU A 72 -10.78 -3.65 6.72
CA LEU A 72 -10.24 -3.67 8.08
C LEU A 72 -8.71 -3.62 8.08
N ALA A 73 -8.05 -4.41 7.24
CA ALA A 73 -6.60 -4.38 7.11
C ALA A 73 -6.09 -3.04 6.54
N GLY A 74 -6.83 -2.44 5.59
CA GLY A 74 -6.58 -1.13 5.01
C GLY A 74 -6.66 0.00 6.05
N LEU A 75 -7.66 -0.03 6.92
CA LEU A 75 -7.83 0.93 8.02
C LEU A 75 -6.75 0.77 9.09
N VAL A 76 -6.36 -0.46 9.44
CA VAL A 76 -5.21 -0.70 10.33
C VAL A 76 -3.94 -0.12 9.73
N MET A 77 -3.70 -0.37 8.44
CA MET A 77 -2.55 0.17 7.71
C MET A 77 -2.57 1.70 7.63
N LEU A 78 -3.74 2.31 7.43
CA LEU A 78 -3.93 3.77 7.50
C LEU A 78 -3.63 4.32 8.90
N GLY A 79 -4.11 3.65 9.94
CA GLY A 79 -3.80 4.00 11.34
C GLY A 79 -2.30 3.95 11.63
N MET A 80 -1.61 2.89 11.18
CA MET A 80 -0.15 2.77 11.30
C MET A 80 0.56 3.90 10.56
N LYS A 81 0.11 4.22 9.34
CA LYS A 81 0.65 5.31 8.54
C LYS A 81 0.54 6.66 9.26
N LEU A 82 -0.64 6.99 9.79
CA LEU A 82 -0.87 8.22 10.55
C LEU A 82 -0.04 8.28 11.84
N TYR A 83 0.08 7.16 12.55
CA TYR A 83 0.86 7.08 13.78
C TYR A 83 2.36 7.31 13.54
N TYR A 84 2.96 6.59 12.58
CA TYR A 84 4.39 6.69 12.31
C TYR A 84 4.79 7.98 11.58
N ASP A 85 3.88 8.59 10.80
CA ASP A 85 4.12 9.92 10.22
C ASP A 85 4.19 11.00 11.31
N ARG A 86 3.31 10.94 12.33
CA ARG A 86 3.34 11.87 13.48
C ARG A 86 4.57 11.67 14.37
N TYR A 87 5.00 10.43 14.60
CA TYR A 87 6.21 10.13 15.39
C TYR A 87 7.51 10.58 14.70
N GLY A 88 7.53 10.71 13.37
CA GLY A 88 8.68 11.20 12.62
C GLY A 88 8.86 12.73 12.65
N VAL A 89 7.87 13.48 13.15
CA VAL A 89 7.91 14.93 13.29
C VAL A 89 8.18 15.26 14.76
N LYS A 90 9.44 15.52 15.11
CA LYS A 90 9.73 16.23 16.37
C LYS A 90 9.07 17.61 16.27
N PRO A 91 8.22 18.02 17.23
CA PRO A 91 7.64 19.36 17.23
C PRO A 91 8.73 20.36 17.62
N GLY A 92 9.26 21.05 16.62
CA GLY A 92 10.36 21.99 16.78
C GLY A 92 10.48 22.94 15.60
N ALA A 93 9.37 23.51 15.16
CA ALA A 93 9.32 24.77 14.41
C ALA A 93 7.85 25.23 14.33
N SER A 94 7.54 26.23 15.16
CA SER A 94 6.29 26.98 15.21
C SER A 94 6.03 27.74 13.91
N GLY A 95 4.76 27.99 13.58
CA GLY A 95 4.37 29.01 12.60
C GLY A 95 3.01 28.76 11.97
N ALA A 96 2.01 29.48 12.48
CA ALA A 96 0.62 29.50 12.05
C ALA A 96 0.43 29.70 10.53
N ASN A 97 -0.64 29.13 9.99
CA ASN A 97 -1.79 29.91 9.54
C ASN A 97 -3.00 28.98 9.36
N ASP A 98 -4.08 29.37 10.03
CA ASP A 98 -5.42 28.83 9.93
C ASP A 98 -5.92 28.80 8.48
N GLU A 99 -6.67 27.75 8.15
CA GLU A 99 -8.00 27.94 7.54
C GLU A 99 -8.84 26.69 7.82
N SER A 100 -9.65 26.84 8.87
CA SER A 100 -10.78 26.00 9.22
C SER A 100 -11.88 26.12 8.17
N HIS A 101 -12.40 24.99 7.69
CA HIS A 101 -13.81 24.93 7.30
C HIS A 101 -14.45 23.73 7.97
N ALA A 102 -15.19 24.06 9.03
CA ALA A 102 -16.17 23.21 9.67
C ALA A 102 -17.19 22.73 8.64
N LEU A 103 -17.53 21.46 8.69
CA LEU A 103 -18.81 20.96 8.17
C LEU A 103 -19.58 20.37 9.34
N GLU A 104 -20.70 21.02 9.60
CA GLU A 104 -21.55 20.88 10.77
C GLU A 104 -22.22 19.50 10.81
N LEU A 105 -22.08 18.85 11.96
CA LEU A 105 -22.77 17.61 12.29
C LEU A 105 -24.17 17.97 12.82
N GLY A 106 -25.14 18.05 11.90
CA GLY A 106 -26.56 18.24 12.19
C GLY A 106 -27.25 16.93 12.63
N SER A 107 -28.16 17.04 13.59
CA SER A 107 -28.63 15.99 14.49
C SER A 107 -29.95 15.28 14.13
N SER A 108 -30.17 14.12 14.78
CA SER A 108 -31.45 13.53 15.25
C SER A 108 -32.20 12.53 14.33
N PRO A 109 -33.17 11.73 14.84
CA PRO A 109 -33.07 10.75 15.94
C PRO A 109 -33.66 9.35 15.57
N LEU A 110 -33.29 8.31 16.35
CA LEU A 110 -34.00 7.03 16.63
C LEU A 110 -34.57 6.18 15.47
N THR A 111 -34.31 4.87 15.51
CA THR A 111 -35.31 3.79 15.76
C THR A 111 -34.63 2.40 15.65
N ARG A 112 -34.65 1.60 16.72
CA ARG A 112 -35.64 0.56 17.08
C ARG A 112 -35.34 -0.80 16.42
N ARG A 113 -34.84 -1.70 17.26
CA ARG A 113 -34.68 -3.16 17.11
C ARG A 113 -35.89 -3.83 16.43
N SER A 114 -35.63 -4.75 15.51
CA SER A 114 -36.40 -6.00 15.40
C SER A 114 -35.55 -7.09 14.75
N GLU A 115 -35.46 -8.22 15.43
CA GLU A 115 -34.98 -9.49 14.89
C GLU A 115 -35.93 -9.95 13.78
N THR A 116 -35.44 -10.55 12.70
CA THR A 116 -36.24 -11.52 11.95
C THR A 116 -35.38 -12.51 11.17
N LYS A 117 -35.87 -13.73 11.21
CA LYS A 117 -35.30 -15.00 10.80
C LYS A 117 -35.45 -15.17 9.27
N PHE A 118 -34.42 -15.77 8.68
CA PHE A 118 -34.30 -16.24 7.30
C PHE A 118 -35.55 -16.96 6.77
N THR A 119 -36.02 -16.54 5.58
CA THR A 119 -36.67 -17.39 4.56
C THR A 119 -36.47 -16.73 3.19
N GLY A 120 -35.93 -17.47 2.22
CA GLY A 120 -35.68 -16.98 0.87
C GLY A 120 -36.95 -16.71 0.07
N VAL A 121 -36.92 -15.69 -0.77
CA VAL A 121 -37.80 -15.50 -1.93
C VAL A 121 -37.03 -14.70 -2.98
N THR A 122 -36.96 -15.26 -4.18
CA THR A 122 -36.54 -14.61 -5.42
C THR A 122 -37.55 -13.55 -5.89
N SER A 123 -37.02 -12.51 -6.52
CA SER A 123 -37.68 -11.52 -7.41
C SER A 123 -38.21 -10.26 -6.73
N THR A 124 -37.58 -9.13 -7.03
CA THR A 124 -38.18 -8.05 -7.84
C THR A 124 -37.08 -7.15 -8.38
N GLU A 125 -36.96 -7.10 -9.71
CA GLU A 125 -36.11 -6.17 -10.45
C GLU A 125 -36.55 -4.72 -10.13
N ASN A 126 -35.74 -3.99 -9.37
CA ASN A 126 -35.81 -2.53 -9.36
C ASN A 126 -35.01 -2.03 -10.56
N GLU A 127 -35.67 -1.90 -11.72
CA GLU A 127 -35.06 -1.42 -12.97
C GLU A 127 -34.40 -0.03 -12.85
N ALA A 128 -34.76 0.77 -11.84
CA ALA A 128 -34.16 2.07 -11.56
C ALA A 128 -32.95 2.04 -10.59
N MET A 129 -32.77 0.97 -9.80
CA MET A 129 -31.60 0.80 -8.90
C MET A 129 -30.44 0.09 -9.58
N GLY A 130 -30.70 -0.77 -10.57
CA GLY A 130 -29.65 -1.46 -11.34
C GLY A 130 -28.58 -0.56 -11.99
N PRO A 131 -28.94 0.58 -12.64
CA PRO A 131 -27.93 1.46 -13.25
C PRO A 131 -27.04 2.15 -12.22
N ALA A 132 -27.58 2.52 -11.06
CA ALA A 132 -26.82 3.19 -10.01
C ALA A 132 -25.76 2.25 -9.40
N PHE A 133 -26.12 1.00 -9.14
CA PHE A 133 -25.17 0.00 -8.63
C PHE A 133 -24.11 -0.40 -9.66
N ASN A 134 -24.46 -0.45 -10.96
CA ASN A 134 -23.47 -0.65 -12.03
C ASN A 134 -22.46 0.52 -12.13
N ILE A 135 -22.91 1.75 -11.90
CA ILE A 135 -22.03 2.92 -11.85
C ILE A 135 -21.15 2.88 -10.61
N LEU A 136 -21.68 2.50 -9.44
CA LEU A 136 -20.89 2.36 -8.22
C LEU A 136 -19.77 1.32 -8.38
N GLY A 137 -20.10 0.13 -8.90
CA GLY A 137 -19.15 -0.93 -9.21
C GLY A 137 -18.03 -0.47 -10.16
N LEU A 138 -18.36 0.35 -11.16
CA LEU A 138 -17.36 0.91 -12.06
C LEU A 138 -16.51 1.98 -11.35
N VAL A 139 -17.14 2.89 -10.62
CA VAL A 139 -16.46 4.00 -9.94
C VAL A 139 -15.45 3.48 -8.92
N ASP A 140 -15.81 2.47 -8.12
CA ASP A 140 -14.90 1.92 -7.12
C ASP A 140 -13.63 1.32 -7.74
N SER A 141 -13.78 0.54 -8.80
CA SER A 141 -12.70 -0.23 -9.38
C SER A 141 -11.71 0.67 -10.12
N PHE A 142 -12.22 1.70 -10.81
CA PHE A 142 -11.39 2.74 -11.40
C PHE A 142 -10.73 3.63 -10.33
N MET A 143 -11.38 3.87 -9.20
CA MET A 143 -10.82 4.66 -8.11
C MET A 143 -9.68 3.94 -7.38
N ILE A 144 -9.82 2.64 -7.12
CA ILE A 144 -8.73 1.80 -6.58
C ILE A 144 -7.54 1.82 -7.53
N SER A 145 -7.78 1.66 -8.84
CA SER A 145 -6.73 1.76 -9.86
C SER A 145 -6.05 3.14 -9.85
N ALA A 146 -6.85 4.21 -9.79
CA ALA A 146 -6.35 5.58 -9.74
C ALA A 146 -5.55 5.87 -8.45
N SER A 147 -5.85 5.18 -7.35
CA SER A 147 -5.12 5.32 -6.09
C SER A 147 -3.63 4.97 -6.23
N LEU A 148 -3.26 4.08 -7.17
CA LEU A 148 -1.86 3.72 -7.40
C LEU A 148 -1.03 4.88 -7.94
N VAL A 149 -1.65 5.85 -8.63
CA VAL A 149 -0.96 7.00 -9.22
C VAL A 149 -0.19 7.81 -8.16
N PRO A 150 -0.82 8.30 -7.06
CA PRO A 150 -0.07 9.00 -6.01
C PRO A 150 0.96 8.12 -5.30
N GLN A 151 0.81 6.79 -5.27
CA GLN A 151 1.84 5.89 -4.73
C GLN A 151 3.07 5.82 -5.66
N ILE A 152 2.84 5.64 -6.97
CA ILE A 152 3.88 5.60 -8.00
C ILE A 152 4.64 6.92 -8.05
N ILE A 153 3.92 8.05 -8.07
CA ILE A 153 4.53 9.39 -8.06
C ILE A 153 5.42 9.57 -6.84
N LYS A 154 4.93 9.19 -5.65
CA LYS A 154 5.71 9.35 -4.41
C LYS A 154 7.02 8.55 -4.47
N VAL A 155 6.97 7.27 -4.86
CA VAL A 155 8.16 6.41 -4.99
C VAL A 155 9.10 6.93 -6.06
N TYR A 156 8.56 7.45 -7.17
CA TYR A 156 9.36 8.06 -8.22
C TYR A 156 10.05 9.34 -7.76
N GLN A 157 9.41 10.17 -6.94
CA GLN A 157 9.99 11.42 -6.41
C GLN A 157 11.02 11.15 -5.32
N THR A 158 10.73 10.26 -4.37
CA THR A 158 11.64 9.97 -3.24
C THR A 158 12.81 9.08 -3.64
N LYS A 159 12.74 8.39 -4.78
CA LYS A 159 13.70 7.36 -5.22
C LYS A 159 13.94 6.26 -4.17
N ARG A 160 12.95 6.04 -3.31
CA ARG A 160 13.02 5.14 -2.15
C ARG A 160 11.71 4.35 -2.01
N ALA A 161 11.85 3.06 -1.74
CA ALA A 161 10.73 2.13 -1.55
C ALA A 161 11.02 1.13 -0.42
N LYS A 162 11.74 1.55 0.62
CA LYS A 162 12.29 0.69 1.68
C LYS A 162 11.20 0.14 2.60
N ASP A 163 10.17 0.96 2.82
CA ASP A 163 9.01 0.59 3.64
C ASP A 163 8.00 -0.29 2.88
N LEU A 164 8.18 -0.49 1.57
CA LEU A 164 7.35 -1.37 0.76
C LEU A 164 7.82 -2.83 0.87
N SER A 165 6.90 -3.72 1.23
CA SER A 165 7.19 -5.13 1.48
C SER A 165 7.19 -5.93 0.18
N ARG A 166 8.30 -6.63 -0.11
CA ARG A 166 8.40 -7.54 -1.27
C ARG A 166 7.37 -8.69 -1.23
N PRO A 167 7.18 -9.41 -0.10
CA PRO A 167 6.16 -10.46 -0.04
C PRO A 167 4.74 -9.93 -0.24
N PHE A 168 4.43 -8.71 0.23
CA PHE A 168 3.17 -8.04 -0.11
C PHE A 168 3.02 -7.86 -1.62
N GLN A 169 4.00 -7.26 -2.30
CA GLN A 169 3.90 -7.01 -3.74
C GLN A 169 3.73 -8.30 -4.55
N LEU A 170 4.42 -9.38 -4.16
CA LEU A 170 4.30 -10.68 -4.83
C LEU A 170 2.91 -11.30 -4.64
N LEU A 171 2.40 -11.31 -3.40
CA LEU A 171 1.06 -11.84 -3.12
C LEU A 171 -0.03 -10.99 -3.78
N TYR A 172 0.11 -9.67 -3.74
CA TYR A 172 -0.82 -8.74 -4.35
C TYR A 172 -0.90 -8.94 -5.87
N VAL A 173 0.25 -9.00 -6.57
CA VAL A 173 0.29 -9.30 -8.01
C VAL A 173 -0.30 -10.69 -8.32
N ALA A 174 -0.01 -11.71 -7.51
CA ALA A 174 -0.59 -13.05 -7.70
C ALA A 174 -2.12 -13.03 -7.55
N GLY A 175 -2.65 -12.32 -6.55
CA GLY A 175 -4.08 -12.14 -6.34
C GLY A 175 -4.76 -11.38 -7.50
N LEU A 176 -4.14 -10.30 -7.98
CA LEU A 176 -4.64 -9.54 -9.14
C LEU A 176 -4.67 -10.39 -10.42
N VAL A 177 -3.67 -11.24 -10.65
CA VAL A 177 -3.68 -12.17 -11.79
C VAL A 177 -4.87 -13.13 -11.71
N LEU A 178 -5.16 -13.68 -10.53
CA LEU A 178 -6.35 -14.52 -10.32
C LEU A 178 -7.65 -13.76 -10.58
N MET A 179 -7.71 -12.49 -10.15
CA MET A 179 -8.87 -11.63 -10.41
C MET A 179 -9.07 -11.31 -11.91
N VAL A 180 -7.99 -11.08 -12.66
CA VAL A 180 -8.08 -10.92 -14.12
C VAL A 180 -8.62 -12.20 -14.77
N VAL A 181 -8.12 -13.38 -14.38
CA VAL A 181 -8.60 -14.66 -14.90
C VAL A 181 -10.08 -14.86 -14.60
N TYR A 182 -10.51 -14.55 -13.37
CA TYR A 182 -11.92 -14.59 -12.97
C TYR A 182 -12.77 -13.64 -13.83
N GLY A 183 -12.39 -12.36 -13.91
CA GLY A 183 -13.17 -11.37 -14.65
C GLY A 183 -13.24 -11.64 -16.16
N LEU A 184 -12.18 -12.19 -16.77
CA LEU A 184 -12.21 -12.65 -18.16
C LEU A 184 -13.11 -13.89 -18.33
N GLY A 185 -13.04 -14.84 -17.41
CA GLY A 185 -13.83 -16.08 -17.45
C GLY A 185 -15.34 -15.85 -17.34
N GLU A 186 -15.75 -14.90 -16.52
CA GLU A 186 -17.15 -14.49 -16.35
C GLU A 186 -17.56 -13.33 -17.28
N SER A 187 -16.66 -12.86 -18.16
CA SER A 187 -16.89 -11.73 -19.08
C SER A 187 -17.30 -10.41 -18.39
N LEU A 188 -16.83 -10.20 -17.17
CA LEU A 188 -17.13 -9.03 -16.33
C LEU A 188 -16.15 -7.89 -16.63
N TRP A 189 -16.42 -7.15 -17.71
CA TRP A 189 -15.53 -6.07 -18.18
C TRP A 189 -15.26 -4.97 -17.16
N SER A 190 -16.25 -4.63 -16.33
CA SER A 190 -16.09 -3.64 -15.24
C SER A 190 -15.13 -4.10 -14.15
N ILE A 191 -14.84 -5.40 -14.05
CA ILE A 191 -13.90 -5.96 -13.07
C ILE A 191 -12.51 -6.09 -13.69
N TRP A 192 -12.36 -6.80 -14.81
CA TRP A 192 -11.02 -7.14 -15.30
C TRP A 192 -10.28 -5.94 -15.91
N ILE A 193 -10.96 -4.94 -16.49
CA ILE A 193 -10.31 -3.75 -17.06
C ILE A 193 -9.57 -2.94 -15.98
N PRO A 194 -10.22 -2.47 -14.91
CA PRO A 194 -9.54 -1.75 -13.84
C PRO A 194 -8.47 -2.62 -13.17
N VAL A 195 -8.74 -3.91 -12.92
CA VAL A 195 -7.74 -4.82 -12.33
C VAL A 195 -6.50 -4.98 -13.22
N VAL A 196 -6.63 -4.92 -14.55
CA VAL A 196 -5.47 -4.89 -15.46
C VAL A 196 -4.66 -3.60 -15.31
N ILE A 197 -5.32 -2.45 -15.15
CA ILE A 197 -4.66 -1.16 -14.87
C ILE A 197 -3.93 -1.24 -13.52
N GLU A 198 -4.58 -1.81 -12.51
CA GLU A 198 -4.04 -2.02 -11.18
C GLU A 198 -2.82 -2.95 -11.19
N LEU A 199 -2.90 -4.05 -11.94
CA LEU A 199 -1.80 -4.99 -12.16
C LEU A 199 -0.60 -4.30 -12.82
N ALA A 200 -0.84 -3.47 -13.85
CA ALA A 200 0.21 -2.69 -14.49
C ALA A 200 0.87 -1.70 -13.51
N GLY A 201 0.08 -1.03 -12.66
CA GLY A 201 0.58 -0.15 -11.60
C GLY A 201 1.38 -0.92 -10.53
N GLY A 202 0.91 -2.10 -10.11
CA GLY A 202 1.58 -2.99 -9.17
C GLY A 202 2.93 -3.48 -9.71
N LEU A 203 2.99 -3.92 -10.97
CA LEU A 203 4.24 -4.30 -11.64
C LEU A 203 5.19 -3.11 -11.77
N THR A 204 4.67 -1.92 -12.08
CA THR A 204 5.48 -0.69 -12.13
C THR A 204 6.14 -0.41 -10.77
N LEU A 205 5.39 -0.50 -9.67
CA LEU A 205 5.92 -0.34 -8.31
C LEU A 205 6.94 -1.43 -7.96
N GLN A 206 6.74 -2.65 -8.43
CA GLN A 206 7.68 -3.76 -8.21
C GLN A 206 9.01 -3.52 -8.94
N VAL A 207 8.96 -3.08 -10.19
CA VAL A 207 10.15 -2.70 -10.98
C VAL A 207 10.86 -1.51 -10.34
N MET A 208 10.12 -0.46 -9.96
CA MET A 208 10.70 0.70 -9.27
C MET A 208 11.43 0.29 -7.98
N LYS A 209 10.80 -0.57 -7.17
CA LYS A 209 11.42 -1.09 -5.96
C LYS A 209 12.73 -1.84 -6.25
N PHE A 210 12.72 -2.71 -7.25
CA PHE A 210 13.91 -3.46 -7.63
C PHE A 210 15.07 -2.55 -8.07
N ILE A 211 14.77 -1.54 -8.89
CA ILE A 211 15.76 -0.57 -9.38
C ILE A 211 16.34 0.24 -8.21
N TYR A 212 15.50 0.76 -7.32
CA TYR A 212 15.96 1.62 -6.22
C TYR A 212 16.68 0.83 -5.12
N ASP A 213 16.23 -0.38 -4.78
CA ASP A 213 16.93 -1.26 -3.84
C ASP A 213 18.34 -1.60 -4.37
N ARG A 214 18.50 -1.83 -5.68
CA ARG A 214 19.82 -2.07 -6.31
C ARG A 214 20.72 -0.84 -6.31
N ARG A 215 20.16 0.35 -6.52
CA ARG A 215 20.92 1.62 -6.49
C ARG A 215 21.42 1.92 -5.08
N GLU A 216 20.58 1.75 -4.06
CA GLU A 216 20.97 1.92 -2.65
C GLU A 216 22.10 0.95 -2.28
N ALA A 217 22.01 -0.33 -2.70
CA ALA A 217 23.05 -1.31 -2.46
C ALA A 217 24.39 -0.96 -3.14
N LYS A 218 24.35 -0.47 -4.38
CA LYS A 218 25.57 -0.04 -5.10
C LYS A 218 26.23 1.16 -4.41
N GLN A 219 25.45 2.16 -4.02
CA GLN A 219 25.96 3.33 -3.30
C GLN A 219 26.62 2.96 -1.97
N ALA A 220 26.07 1.99 -1.24
CA ALA A 220 26.68 1.52 0.01
C ALA A 220 28.04 0.81 -0.21
N VAL A 221 28.20 0.09 -1.32
CA VAL A 221 29.48 -0.55 -1.67
C VAL A 221 30.52 0.49 -2.08
N ASP A 222 30.14 1.43 -2.95
CA ASP A 222 31.03 2.49 -3.42
C ASP A 222 31.51 3.37 -2.24
N GLN A 223 30.61 3.67 -1.29
CA GLN A 223 30.94 4.42 -0.08
C GLN A 223 31.91 3.67 0.84
N ASN A 224 31.68 2.38 1.10
CA ASN A 224 32.60 1.57 1.90
C ASN A 224 34.00 1.46 1.26
N HIS A 225 34.09 1.43 -0.07
CA HIS A 225 35.37 1.38 -0.76
C HIS A 225 36.14 2.70 -0.61
N HIS A 226 35.45 3.84 -0.73
CA HIS A 226 36.05 5.16 -0.53
C HIS A 226 36.52 5.37 0.91
N ASP A 227 35.70 5.01 1.90
CA ASP A 227 36.07 5.11 3.33
C ASP A 227 37.24 4.18 3.67
N GLY A 228 37.33 3.01 3.04
CA GLY A 228 38.43 2.07 3.20
C GLY A 228 39.75 2.60 2.64
N ASP A 229 39.73 3.18 1.44
CA ASP A 229 40.89 3.78 0.78
C ASP A 229 41.42 4.99 1.58
N PHE A 230 40.51 5.85 2.04
CA PHE A 230 40.84 6.99 2.89
C PHE A 230 41.50 6.56 4.21
N ASN A 231 40.99 5.51 4.87
CA ASN A 231 41.58 5.00 6.10
C ASN A 231 42.97 4.39 5.88
N LEU A 232 43.19 3.68 4.76
CA LEU A 232 44.51 3.13 4.41
C LEU A 232 45.55 4.24 4.19
N ASP A 233 45.16 5.32 3.50
CA ASP A 233 46.04 6.48 3.30
C ASP A 233 46.32 7.22 4.62
N ALA A 234 45.31 7.39 5.48
CA ALA A 234 45.47 7.99 6.80
C ALA A 234 46.41 7.18 7.70
N ASP A 235 46.22 5.86 7.76
CA ASP A 235 47.08 4.94 8.53
C ASP A 235 48.51 4.91 7.98
N ALA A 236 48.70 5.00 6.65
CA ALA A 236 50.01 5.09 6.03
C ALA A 236 50.75 6.39 6.38
N LEU A 237 50.03 7.52 6.44
CA LEU A 237 50.58 8.81 6.86
C LEU A 237 50.90 8.85 8.36
N GLU A 238 50.06 8.25 9.21
CA GLU A 238 50.29 8.16 10.65
C GLU A 238 51.46 7.20 10.98
N GLY A 239 51.52 6.05 10.30
CA GLY A 239 52.65 5.12 10.37
C GLY A 239 53.97 5.71 9.85
N SER A 240 53.92 6.60 8.85
CA SER A 240 55.10 7.32 8.35
C SER A 240 55.59 8.40 9.32
N ASN A 241 54.70 9.04 10.08
CA ASN A 241 55.07 10.03 11.11
C ASN A 241 55.50 9.37 12.44
N ALA A 242 55.29 8.07 12.61
CA ALA A 242 55.66 7.31 13.80
C ALA A 242 57.11 6.78 13.80
N ALA A 243 57.99 7.23 12.89
CA ALA A 243 59.43 6.97 13.00
C ALA A 243 60.09 8.04 13.89
N PRO A 244 60.41 7.77 15.16
CA PRO A 244 61.22 8.70 15.93
C PRO A 244 62.62 8.67 15.30
N PHE A 245 63.01 9.79 14.68
CA PHE A 245 64.39 10.03 14.25
C PHE A 245 65.26 10.13 15.52
N ARG A 246 65.60 8.97 16.12
CA ARG A 246 66.59 8.88 17.20
C ARG A 246 67.97 9.00 16.56
N LEU A 247 68.38 10.26 16.37
CA LEU A 247 69.75 10.62 16.09
C LEU A 247 70.62 10.20 17.29
N PHE A 248 71.23 9.02 17.21
CA PHE A 248 72.25 8.56 18.15
C PHE A 248 73.50 9.43 17.98
N LEU A 249 73.61 10.50 18.77
CA LEU A 249 74.89 11.15 19.04
C LEU A 249 75.62 10.33 20.10
N THR A 250 76.63 9.57 19.69
CA THR A 250 77.63 9.02 20.61
C THR A 250 78.78 10.04 20.76
N PRO A 251 79.16 10.42 21.99
CA PRO A 251 80.31 11.28 22.20
C PRO A 251 81.61 10.46 22.28
N LYS A 252 82.63 10.89 21.56
CA LYS A 252 84.05 10.75 21.94
C LYS A 252 84.76 12.06 21.65
#